data_AF-A0A3R6KHJ6-F1
#
_entry.id   AF-A0A3R6KHJ6-F1
#
_cell.length_a   1.000
_cell.length_b   1.000
_cell.length_c   1.000
_cell.angle_alpha   90.00
_cell.angle_beta   90.00
_cell.angle_gamma   90.00
#
_symmetry.space_group_name_H-M   'P 1'
#
loop_
_entity.id
_entity.type
_entity.pdbx_description
1 polymer ?
#
loop_
_entity_poly.entity_id
_entity_poly.type
_entity_poly.pdbx_seq_one_letter_code
_entity_poly.pdbx_strand_id
1 'polypeptide(L)'
;MCYAASKLWNVCNYERRRYKELGLEKYPDWYYQKKAHKGDLWYRQLPSQTAQETCKQLDKAWKSFYALKKTGGIKVPNPPRFKQDNIPITYMQMGIRHEKGSGQLRLSLSKDLKSYMEETYGIHEKFLYLENKIFRNMDHIKQLRIYPPEDGKCDLIVIYEVKEPELESDTSQCSPFSPEISKRYAEASNRKERGMYITDGVRYNADAVGAFNILRKHLSVSGKQKELSVTGLKNPEIIKVAV
;
A
#
# COMPACT_ATOMS: atom_id res chain seq x y z
N MET A 1 2.55 -20.61 7.29
CA MET A 1 3.12 -19.67 6.29
C MET A 1 4.00 -18.57 6.90
N CYS A 2 3.54 -17.78 7.89
CA CYS A 2 4.34 -16.69 8.51
C CYS A 2 5.69 -17.17 9.08
N TYR A 3 5.73 -18.39 9.62
CA TYR A 3 6.96 -19.08 10.02
C TYR A 3 7.90 -19.37 8.84
N ALA A 4 7.39 -19.92 7.74
CA ALA A 4 8.20 -20.17 6.54
C ALA A 4 8.78 -18.87 5.98
N ALA A 5 8.02 -17.77 6.00
CA ALA A 5 8.53 -16.46 5.60
C ALA A 5 9.67 -15.95 6.50
N SER A 6 9.59 -16.16 7.82
CA SER A 6 10.66 -15.74 8.73
C SER A 6 11.94 -16.56 8.53
N LYS A 7 11.80 -17.87 8.23
CA LYS A 7 12.94 -18.73 7.88
C LYS A 7 13.53 -18.39 6.53
N LEU A 8 12.71 -18.16 5.49
CA LEU A 8 13.19 -17.71 4.18
C LEU A 8 13.94 -16.36 4.28
N TRP A 9 13.39 -15.41 5.06
CA TRP A 9 14.10 -14.16 5.37
C TRP A 9 15.49 -14.43 5.93
N ASN A 10 15.59 -15.34 6.91
CA ASN A 10 16.85 -15.66 7.55
C ASN A 10 17.85 -16.33 6.60
N VAL A 11 17.40 -17.26 5.75
CA VAL A 11 18.23 -17.88 4.71
C VAL A 11 18.81 -16.82 3.76
N CYS A 12 17.96 -15.97 3.19
CA CYS A 12 18.41 -14.90 2.31
C CYS A 12 19.29 -13.86 3.04
N ASN A 13 19.04 -13.59 4.33
CA ASN A 13 19.82 -12.65 5.11
C ASN A 13 21.20 -13.21 5.49
N TYR A 14 21.27 -14.51 5.77
CA TYR A 14 22.53 -15.21 6.01
C TYR A 14 23.42 -15.13 4.77
N GLU A 15 22.86 -15.46 3.60
CA GLU A 15 23.57 -15.39 2.32
C GLU A 15 24.12 -13.98 2.04
N ARG A 16 23.32 -12.93 2.25
CA ARG A 16 23.78 -11.54 2.09
C ARG A 16 24.90 -11.15 3.05
N ARG A 17 24.83 -11.60 4.30
CA ARG A 17 25.84 -11.29 5.33
C ARG A 17 27.16 -12.02 5.09
N ARG A 18 27.10 -13.22 4.50
CA ARG A 18 28.24 -14.13 4.33
C ARG A 18 28.61 -14.34 2.87
N TYR A 19 28.15 -13.50 1.95
CA TYR A 19 28.27 -13.73 0.51
C TYR A 19 29.71 -13.99 0.04
N LYS A 20 30.70 -13.29 0.63
CA LYS A 20 32.12 -13.50 0.35
C LYS A 20 32.61 -14.87 0.81
N GLU A 21 32.20 -15.30 2.01
CA GLU A 21 32.54 -16.61 2.57
C GLU A 21 31.89 -17.75 1.78
N LEU A 22 30.73 -17.47 1.17
CA LEU A 22 30.02 -18.38 0.27
C LEU A 22 30.57 -18.38 -1.16
N GLY A 23 31.65 -17.64 -1.43
CA GLY A 23 32.28 -17.58 -2.76
C GLY A 23 31.47 -16.80 -3.80
N LEU A 24 30.52 -15.95 -3.40
CA LEU A 24 29.73 -15.15 -4.32
C LEU A 24 30.50 -13.90 -4.74
N GLU A 25 30.75 -13.75 -6.05
CA GLU A 25 31.45 -12.57 -6.61
C GLU A 25 30.67 -11.27 -6.40
N LYS A 26 29.33 -11.34 -6.52
CA LYS A 26 28.42 -10.19 -6.43
C LYS A 26 27.58 -10.26 -5.18
N TYR A 27 27.24 -9.09 -4.64
CA TYR A 27 26.32 -8.99 -3.52
C TYR A 27 24.94 -9.57 -3.92
N PRO A 28 24.36 -10.50 -3.15
CA PRO A 28 23.10 -11.16 -3.50
C PRO A 28 21.93 -10.19 -3.47
N ASP A 29 21.40 -9.82 -4.65
CA ASP A 29 20.18 -9.06 -4.77
C ASP A 29 18.93 -9.96 -4.73
N TRP A 30 17.74 -9.36 -4.67
CA TRP A 30 16.51 -10.16 -4.60
C TRP A 30 16.20 -10.93 -5.89
N TYR A 31 16.72 -10.51 -7.06
CA TYR A 31 16.52 -11.20 -8.33
C TYR A 31 17.32 -12.51 -8.38
N TYR A 32 18.54 -12.49 -7.88
CA TYR A 32 19.34 -13.68 -7.65
C TYR A 32 18.65 -14.57 -6.61
N GLN A 33 18.30 -14.02 -5.45
CA GLN A 33 17.77 -14.80 -4.33
C GLN A 33 16.46 -15.53 -4.67
N LYS A 34 15.52 -14.85 -5.36
CA LYS A 34 14.28 -15.50 -5.78
C LYS A 34 14.48 -16.63 -6.80
N LYS A 35 15.64 -16.67 -7.48
CA LYS A 35 15.98 -17.71 -8.46
C LYS A 35 16.73 -18.84 -7.77
N ALA A 36 17.74 -18.52 -6.98
CA ALA A 36 18.57 -19.48 -6.25
C ALA A 36 17.75 -20.29 -5.23
N HIS A 37 16.86 -19.63 -4.49
CA HIS A 37 16.09 -20.27 -3.42
C HIS A 37 14.77 -20.89 -3.86
N LYS A 38 14.47 -21.01 -5.17
CA LYS A 38 13.20 -21.67 -5.62
C LYS A 38 13.08 -23.13 -5.16
N GLY A 39 14.23 -23.78 -4.95
CA GLY A 39 14.33 -25.14 -4.44
C GLY A 39 14.25 -25.26 -2.92
N ASP A 40 14.42 -24.14 -2.21
CA ASP A 40 14.49 -24.12 -0.75
C ASP A 40 13.15 -24.52 -0.13
N LEU A 41 13.23 -25.26 0.99
CA LEU A 41 12.07 -25.74 1.73
C LEU A 41 11.14 -24.57 2.09
N TRP A 42 11.67 -23.49 2.65
CA TRP A 42 10.87 -22.37 3.14
C TRP A 42 10.25 -21.56 2.00
N TYR A 43 10.96 -21.45 0.88
CA TYR A 43 10.41 -20.85 -0.33
C TYR A 43 9.21 -21.65 -0.85
N ARG A 44 9.32 -22.97 -0.91
CA ARG A 44 8.29 -23.88 -1.43
C ARG A 44 7.04 -23.96 -0.55
N GLN A 45 7.17 -23.71 0.76
CA GLN A 45 6.03 -23.59 1.68
C GLN A 45 5.21 -22.29 1.52
N LEU A 46 5.61 -21.40 0.59
CA LEU A 46 4.91 -20.16 0.30
C LEU A 46 4.46 -20.12 -1.17
N PRO A 47 3.32 -19.47 -1.49
CA PRO A 47 3.03 -19.12 -2.88
C PRO A 47 4.20 -18.34 -3.48
N SER A 48 4.55 -18.63 -4.74
CA SER A 48 5.77 -18.09 -5.36
C SER A 48 5.87 -16.56 -5.31
N GLN A 49 4.75 -15.85 -5.43
CA GLN A 49 4.73 -14.38 -5.32
C GLN A 49 4.97 -13.91 -3.87
N THR A 50 4.44 -14.61 -2.88
CA THR A 50 4.66 -14.34 -1.45
C THR A 50 6.11 -14.59 -1.04
N ALA A 51 6.73 -15.66 -1.54
CA ALA A 51 8.15 -15.92 -1.34
C ALA A 51 9.03 -14.82 -1.96
N GLN A 52 8.72 -14.40 -3.19
CA GLN A 52 9.41 -13.29 -3.86
C GLN A 52 9.27 -11.97 -3.10
N GLU A 53 8.08 -11.66 -2.57
CA GLU A 53 7.89 -10.45 -1.78
C GLU A 53 8.68 -10.51 -0.47
N THR A 54 8.83 -11.68 0.15
CA THR A 54 9.72 -11.86 1.32
C THR A 54 11.17 -11.50 0.98
N CYS A 55 11.70 -11.98 -0.16
CA CYS A 55 13.04 -11.60 -0.63
C CYS A 55 13.15 -10.09 -0.91
N LYS A 56 12.13 -9.48 -1.50
CA LYS A 56 12.09 -8.03 -1.74
C LYS A 56 12.02 -7.20 -0.46
N GLN A 57 11.31 -7.66 0.57
CA GLN A 57 11.24 -6.95 1.84
C GLN A 57 12.62 -6.91 2.52
N LEU A 58 13.36 -8.03 2.48
CA LEU A 58 14.75 -8.06 2.93
C LEU A 58 15.62 -7.10 2.11
N ASP A 59 15.44 -7.06 0.80
CA ASP A 59 16.16 -6.15 -0.09
C ASP A 59 15.95 -4.68 0.25
N LYS A 60 14.69 -4.29 0.46
CA LYS A 60 14.33 -2.94 0.91
C LYS A 60 14.97 -2.61 2.25
N ALA A 61 15.00 -3.56 3.19
CA ALA A 61 15.63 -3.37 4.50
C ALA A 61 17.14 -3.12 4.38
N TRP A 62 17.85 -3.87 3.54
CA TRP A 62 19.28 -3.64 3.27
C TRP A 62 19.55 -2.32 2.55
N LYS A 63 18.73 -1.97 1.54
CA LYS A 63 18.83 -0.67 0.85
C LYS A 63 18.65 0.49 1.82
N SER A 64 17.66 0.42 2.70
CA SER A 64 17.43 1.42 3.76
C SER A 64 18.64 1.53 4.70
N PHE A 65 19.19 0.40 5.15
CA PHE A 65 20.39 0.38 5.98
C PHE A 65 21.60 1.07 5.33
N TYR A 66 21.87 0.79 4.05
CA TYR A 66 22.98 1.43 3.33
C TYR A 66 22.71 2.92 3.06
N ALA A 67 21.47 3.31 2.81
CA ALA A 67 21.08 4.72 2.70
C ALA A 67 21.36 5.46 4.02
N LEU A 68 20.95 4.90 5.15
CA LEU A 68 21.22 5.48 6.49
C LEU A 68 22.71 5.60 6.79
N LYS A 69 23.52 4.61 6.41
CA LYS A 69 24.98 4.69 6.52
C LYS A 69 25.58 5.84 5.71
N LYS A 70 25.01 6.14 4.55
CA LYS A 70 25.47 7.21 3.67
C LYS A 70 25.05 8.60 4.16
N THR A 71 23.81 8.75 4.64
CA THR A 71 23.28 10.07 5.05
C THR A 71 23.75 10.51 6.42
N GLY A 72 24.20 9.58 7.29
CA GLY A 72 24.68 9.91 8.63
C GLY A 72 23.59 10.39 9.60
N GLY A 73 22.30 10.36 9.19
CA GLY A 73 21.18 10.78 10.03
C GLY A 73 20.99 9.93 11.30
N ILE A 74 21.57 8.74 11.34
CA ILE A 74 21.68 7.89 12.52
C ILE A 74 23.17 7.57 12.73
N LYS A 75 23.69 7.83 13.94
CA LYS A 75 25.12 7.65 14.27
C LYS A 75 25.64 6.24 13.95
N VAL A 76 24.86 5.20 14.29
CA VAL A 76 25.22 3.79 14.06
C VAL A 76 23.96 3.02 13.63
N PRO A 77 23.63 2.98 12.33
CA PRO A 77 22.49 2.21 11.86
C PRO A 77 22.78 0.71 12.04
N ASN A 78 21.74 -0.06 12.39
CA ASN A 78 21.83 -1.50 12.56
C ASN A 78 21.46 -2.25 11.27
N PRO A 79 22.21 -3.29 10.87
CA PRO A 79 21.84 -4.09 9.70
C PRO A 79 20.55 -4.89 9.97
N PRO A 80 19.83 -5.30 8.91
CA PRO A 80 18.63 -6.12 9.05
C PRO A 80 18.88 -7.38 9.89
N ARG A 81 18.16 -7.52 11.01
CA ARG A 81 18.33 -8.64 11.95
C ARG A 81 17.75 -9.95 11.39
N PHE A 82 18.23 -11.06 11.93
CA PHE A 82 17.53 -12.34 11.82
C PHE A 82 16.22 -12.29 12.60
N LYS A 83 15.20 -12.95 12.06
CA LYS A 83 13.87 -13.04 12.66
C LYS A 83 13.83 -14.26 13.58
N GLN A 84 13.51 -14.01 14.84
CA GLN A 84 13.21 -15.07 15.80
C GLN A 84 11.73 -15.46 15.70
N ASP A 85 10.87 -14.45 15.58
CA ASP A 85 9.43 -14.62 15.46
C ASP A 85 8.96 -14.75 14.02
N ASN A 86 7.70 -15.16 13.89
CA ASN A 86 6.98 -15.17 12.62
C ASN A 86 6.88 -13.76 12.04
N ILE A 87 6.97 -13.64 10.72
CA ILE A 87 6.80 -12.34 10.04
C ILE A 87 5.54 -12.33 9.19
N PRO A 88 4.94 -11.14 8.95
CA PRO A 88 3.78 -11.04 8.08
C PRO A 88 4.09 -11.50 6.65
N ILE A 89 3.12 -12.14 6.01
CA ILE A 89 3.20 -12.53 4.59
C ILE A 89 2.38 -11.59 3.73
N THR A 90 2.81 -11.38 2.49
CA THR A 90 2.09 -10.54 1.53
C THR A 90 1.63 -11.37 0.35
N TYR A 91 0.34 -11.32 0.07
CA TYR A 91 -0.26 -11.75 -1.19
C TYR A 91 -0.33 -10.56 -2.15
N MET A 92 0.13 -10.79 -3.38
CA MET A 92 -0.04 -9.84 -4.49
C MET A 92 -1.33 -10.17 -5.24
N GLN A 93 -1.85 -9.22 -6.01
CA GLN A 93 -3.12 -9.31 -6.74
C GLN A 93 -3.40 -10.68 -7.39
N MET A 94 -2.44 -11.29 -8.09
CA MET A 94 -2.64 -12.59 -8.77
C MET A 94 -2.82 -13.77 -7.82
N GLY A 95 -2.39 -13.63 -6.57
CA GLY A 95 -2.60 -14.61 -5.51
C GLY A 95 -3.94 -14.45 -4.78
N ILE A 96 -4.72 -13.43 -5.11
CA ILE A 96 -5.98 -13.04 -4.46
C ILE A 96 -7.11 -13.14 -5.50
N ARG A 97 -8.18 -13.87 -5.18
CA ARG A 97 -9.38 -13.92 -6.02
C ARG A 97 -10.61 -13.55 -5.20
N HIS A 98 -11.40 -12.62 -5.73
CA HIS A 98 -12.72 -12.32 -5.20
C HIS A 98 -13.72 -13.36 -5.70
N GLU A 99 -14.48 -13.95 -4.78
CA GLU A 99 -15.62 -14.79 -5.15
C GLU A 99 -16.82 -13.88 -5.39
N LYS A 100 -17.27 -13.78 -6.65
CA LYS A 100 -18.26 -12.80 -7.12
C LYS A 100 -19.54 -12.85 -6.27
N GLY A 101 -20.04 -11.69 -5.85
CA GLY A 101 -21.27 -11.57 -5.06
C GLY A 101 -21.13 -11.97 -3.59
N SER A 102 -19.91 -12.27 -3.12
CA SER A 102 -19.64 -12.62 -1.73
C SER A 102 -18.66 -11.64 -1.06
N GLY A 103 -18.64 -11.66 0.27
CA GLY A 103 -17.57 -10.99 1.05
C GLY A 103 -16.34 -11.88 1.22
N GLN A 104 -16.11 -12.85 0.32
CA GLN A 104 -15.08 -13.86 0.47
C GLN A 104 -13.91 -13.63 -0.50
N LEU A 105 -12.70 -13.68 0.05
CA LEU A 105 -11.45 -13.74 -0.69
C LEU A 105 -10.91 -15.16 -0.66
N ARG A 106 -10.48 -15.64 -1.83
CA ARG A 106 -9.76 -16.89 -2.00
C ARG A 106 -8.29 -16.61 -2.27
N LEU A 107 -7.43 -17.17 -1.44
CA LEU A 107 -5.98 -17.03 -1.52
C LEU A 107 -5.34 -18.34 -1.97
N SER A 108 -4.35 -18.24 -2.85
CA SER A 108 -3.61 -19.42 -3.31
C SER A 108 -2.71 -20.01 -2.23
N LEU A 109 -2.57 -21.34 -2.23
CA LEU A 109 -1.62 -22.09 -1.42
C LEU A 109 -0.58 -22.75 -2.34
N SER A 110 0.67 -22.87 -1.89
CA SER A 110 1.70 -23.55 -2.68
C SER A 110 1.43 -25.06 -2.75
N LYS A 111 2.00 -25.72 -3.76
CA LYS A 111 1.84 -27.18 -3.93
C LYS A 111 2.39 -27.92 -2.72
N ASP A 112 3.61 -27.58 -2.31
CA ASP A 112 4.32 -28.27 -1.23
C ASP A 112 3.65 -28.03 0.13
N LEU A 113 3.09 -26.83 0.37
CA LEU A 113 2.29 -26.57 1.56
C LEU A 113 1.04 -27.45 1.61
N LYS A 114 0.34 -27.61 0.49
CA LYS A 114 -0.85 -28.47 0.42
C LYS A 114 -0.50 -29.93 0.70
N SER A 115 0.54 -30.46 0.06
CA SER A 115 1.03 -31.83 0.33
C SER A 115 1.39 -32.01 1.81
N TYR A 116 2.13 -31.07 2.38
CA TYR A 116 2.47 -31.11 3.81
C TYR A 116 1.23 -31.09 4.72
N MET A 117 0.24 -30.25 4.42
CA MET A 117 -0.99 -30.13 5.20
C MET A 117 -1.86 -31.41 5.12
N GLU A 118 -1.93 -32.02 3.96
CA GLU A 118 -2.65 -33.27 3.73
C GLU A 118 -1.96 -34.44 4.46
N GLU A 119 -0.65 -34.61 4.26
CA GLU A 119 0.12 -35.72 4.85
C GLU A 119 0.22 -35.63 6.38
N THR A 120 0.37 -34.43 6.94
CA THR A 120 0.61 -34.24 8.37
C THR A 120 -0.67 -34.10 9.18
N TYR A 121 -1.70 -33.48 8.60
CA TYR A 121 -2.90 -33.07 9.33
C TYR A 121 -4.21 -33.55 8.69
N GLY A 122 -4.17 -34.23 7.53
CA GLY A 122 -5.38 -34.64 6.81
C GLY A 122 -6.19 -33.47 6.25
N ILE A 123 -5.57 -32.32 6.05
CA ILE A 123 -6.24 -31.10 5.57
C ILE A 123 -6.15 -31.05 4.03
N HIS A 124 -7.30 -31.12 3.34
CA HIS A 124 -7.38 -31.23 1.88
C HIS A 124 -7.68 -29.90 1.17
N GLU A 125 -7.74 -28.80 1.93
CA GLU A 125 -8.08 -27.47 1.46
C GLU A 125 -7.06 -26.97 0.44
N LYS A 126 -7.55 -26.66 -0.77
CA LYS A 126 -6.70 -26.21 -1.88
C LYS A 126 -6.41 -24.71 -1.84
N PHE A 127 -7.18 -23.96 -1.07
CA PHE A 127 -7.12 -22.51 -0.95
C PHE A 127 -7.39 -22.08 0.49
N LEU A 128 -6.89 -20.90 0.86
CA LEU A 128 -7.26 -20.24 2.09
C LEU A 128 -8.38 -19.24 1.79
N TYR A 129 -9.49 -19.32 2.54
CA TYR A 129 -10.62 -18.41 2.40
C TYR A 129 -10.63 -17.41 3.55
N LEU A 130 -10.81 -16.13 3.23
CA LEU A 130 -11.04 -15.07 4.20
C LEU A 130 -12.42 -14.47 3.94
N GLU A 131 -13.21 -14.29 4.98
CA GLU A 131 -14.55 -13.71 4.86
C GLU A 131 -14.67 -12.43 5.69
N ASN A 132 -15.04 -11.33 5.02
CA ASN A 132 -15.37 -10.07 5.67
C ASN A 132 -16.29 -9.24 4.77
N LYS A 133 -17.30 -8.59 5.37
CA LYS A 133 -18.24 -7.72 4.63
C LYS A 133 -17.54 -6.60 3.87
N ILE A 134 -16.39 -6.12 4.36
CA ILE A 134 -15.58 -5.07 3.74
C ILE A 134 -15.10 -5.47 2.32
N PHE A 135 -14.86 -6.77 2.07
CA PHE A 135 -14.34 -7.24 0.79
C PHE A 135 -15.36 -7.14 -0.36
N ARG A 136 -16.64 -6.96 -0.07
CA ARG A 136 -17.71 -6.87 -1.09
C ARG A 136 -17.54 -5.70 -2.04
N ASN A 137 -16.95 -4.61 -1.57
CA ASN A 137 -16.83 -3.35 -2.32
C ASN A 137 -15.37 -3.02 -2.70
N MET A 138 -14.47 -4.01 -2.63
CA MET A 138 -13.04 -3.85 -2.90
C MET A 138 -12.65 -4.53 -4.22
N ASP A 139 -13.22 -4.09 -5.33
CA ASP A 139 -13.10 -4.78 -6.63
C ASP A 139 -11.65 -4.95 -7.14
N HIS A 140 -10.70 -4.18 -6.60
CA HIS A 140 -9.29 -4.18 -7.02
C HIS A 140 -8.31 -4.19 -5.82
N ILE A 141 -8.22 -5.31 -5.10
CA ILE A 141 -7.17 -5.51 -4.09
C ILE A 141 -5.82 -5.74 -4.78
N LYS A 142 -4.89 -4.79 -4.59
CA LYS A 142 -3.51 -4.86 -5.12
C LYS A 142 -2.63 -5.76 -4.26
N GLN A 143 -2.76 -5.65 -2.94
CA GLN A 143 -2.00 -6.44 -1.97
C GLN A 143 -2.83 -6.74 -0.73
N LEU A 144 -2.55 -7.90 -0.13
CA LEU A 144 -3.10 -8.30 1.16
C LEU A 144 -1.94 -8.77 2.04
N ARG A 145 -1.73 -8.10 3.18
CA ARG A 145 -0.71 -8.46 4.15
C ARG A 145 -1.38 -9.13 5.35
N ILE A 146 -0.92 -10.33 5.68
CA ILE A 146 -1.45 -11.17 6.75
C ILE A 146 -0.40 -11.24 7.86
N TYR A 147 -0.76 -10.82 9.06
CA TYR A 147 0.13 -10.87 10.22
C TYR A 147 0.09 -12.26 10.87
N PRO A 148 1.13 -12.67 11.62
CA PRO A 148 1.04 -13.88 12.42
C PRO A 148 -0.17 -13.83 13.36
N PRO A 149 -0.87 -14.95 13.58
CA PRO A 149 -1.99 -14.96 14.51
C PRO A 149 -1.50 -14.85 15.96
N GLU A 150 -2.20 -14.05 16.76
CA GLU A 150 -2.02 -13.89 18.20
C GLU A 150 -3.36 -14.25 18.87
N ASP A 151 -3.34 -15.18 19.83
CA ASP A 151 -4.53 -15.70 20.52
C ASP A 151 -5.68 -16.14 19.57
N GLY A 152 -5.30 -16.78 18.46
CA GLY A 152 -6.25 -17.24 17.45
C GLY A 152 -6.83 -16.14 16.55
N LYS A 153 -6.42 -14.88 16.72
CA LYS A 153 -6.82 -13.75 15.88
C LYS A 153 -5.70 -13.35 14.94
N CYS A 154 -6.04 -12.94 13.72
CA CYS A 154 -5.09 -12.55 12.71
C CYS A 154 -5.42 -11.16 12.17
N ASP A 155 -4.45 -10.25 12.23
CA ASP A 155 -4.58 -8.92 11.65
C ASP A 155 -4.23 -8.93 10.16
N LEU A 156 -4.93 -8.07 9.42
CA LEU A 156 -4.87 -7.99 7.96
C LEU A 156 -4.75 -6.53 7.54
N ILE A 157 -3.82 -6.22 6.64
CA ILE A 157 -3.76 -4.93 5.93
C ILE A 157 -4.10 -5.18 4.47
N VAL A 158 -5.13 -4.50 3.98
CA VAL A 158 -5.60 -4.59 2.59
C VAL A 158 -5.21 -3.31 1.87
N ILE A 159 -4.45 -3.44 0.78
CA ILE A 159 -4.14 -2.33 -0.13
C ILE A 159 -4.97 -2.56 -1.38
N TYR A 160 -5.91 -1.64 -1.63
CA TYR A 160 -6.84 -1.70 -2.75
C TYR A 160 -6.82 -0.38 -3.52
N GLU A 161 -7.21 -0.46 -4.79
CA GLU A 161 -7.36 0.69 -5.65
C GLU A 161 -8.79 1.22 -5.56
N VAL A 162 -8.90 2.51 -5.30
CA VAL A 162 -10.14 3.27 -5.40
C VAL A 162 -10.05 4.05 -6.69
N LYS A 163 -11.09 3.97 -7.53
CA LYS A 163 -11.19 4.86 -8.69
C LYS A 163 -11.23 6.29 -8.15
N GLU A 164 -10.23 7.10 -8.50
CA GLU A 164 -10.31 8.52 -8.21
C GLU A 164 -11.58 9.07 -8.88
N PRO A 165 -12.42 9.82 -8.16
CA PRO A 165 -13.49 10.55 -8.81
C PRO A 165 -12.83 11.49 -9.83
N GLU A 166 -13.35 11.55 -11.05
CA GLU A 166 -12.89 12.53 -12.03
C GLU A 166 -12.98 13.92 -11.40
N LEU A 167 -11.82 14.53 -11.14
CA LEU A 167 -11.74 15.93 -10.75
C LEU A 167 -12.07 16.73 -12.00
N GLU A 168 -13.35 17.07 -12.17
CA GLU A 168 -13.78 18.00 -13.19
C GLU A 168 -12.97 19.30 -13.03
N SER A 169 -12.35 19.76 -14.13
CA SER A 169 -11.56 21.01 -14.23
C SER A 169 -12.25 22.21 -13.60
N ASP A 170 -13.58 22.14 -13.58
CA ASP A 170 -14.52 23.15 -13.12
C ASP A 170 -14.35 23.46 -11.64
N THR A 171 -13.88 22.51 -10.81
CA THR A 171 -13.61 22.74 -9.38
C THR A 171 -12.60 23.85 -9.15
N SER A 172 -11.60 23.97 -10.02
CA SER A 172 -10.56 25.01 -9.93
C SER A 172 -10.93 26.33 -10.59
N GLN A 173 -12.04 26.36 -11.34
CA GLN A 173 -12.45 27.48 -12.17
C GLN A 173 -13.75 28.14 -11.67
N CYS A 174 -14.61 27.40 -10.96
CA CYS A 174 -15.82 27.94 -10.36
C CYS A 174 -15.50 28.90 -9.21
N SER A 175 -16.24 30.00 -9.13
CA SER A 175 -16.19 30.91 -7.99
C SER A 175 -16.65 30.18 -6.71
N PRO A 176 -16.07 30.46 -5.53
CA PRO A 176 -16.58 29.94 -4.26
C PRO A 176 -18.03 30.35 -3.99
N PHE A 177 -18.54 31.39 -4.68
CA PHE A 177 -19.93 31.86 -4.60
C PHE A 177 -20.85 31.29 -5.68
N SER A 178 -20.34 30.46 -6.61
CA SER A 178 -21.19 29.85 -7.64
C SER A 178 -22.30 29.02 -6.98
N PRO A 179 -23.53 28.97 -7.54
CA PRO A 179 -24.59 28.14 -6.99
C PRO A 179 -24.22 26.65 -6.96
N GLU A 180 -23.53 26.19 -8.00
CA GLU A 180 -23.06 24.81 -8.16
C GLU A 180 -21.66 24.76 -8.78
N ILE A 181 -21.02 23.60 -8.70
CA ILE A 181 -19.75 23.30 -9.36
C ILE A 181 -20.07 22.55 -10.64
N SER A 182 -20.08 23.27 -11.77
CA SER A 182 -20.33 22.74 -13.11
C SER A 182 -19.65 23.61 -14.16
N LYS A 183 -19.43 23.05 -15.37
CA LYS A 183 -18.87 23.76 -16.53
C LYS A 183 -19.54 25.11 -16.81
N ARG A 184 -20.83 25.24 -16.50
CA ARG A 184 -21.62 26.46 -16.73
C ARG A 184 -21.12 27.66 -15.92
N TYR A 185 -20.59 27.41 -14.71
CA TYR A 185 -20.12 28.45 -13.80
C TYR A 185 -18.58 28.50 -13.72
N ALA A 186 -17.90 27.71 -14.55
CA ALA A 186 -16.45 27.65 -14.59
C ALA A 186 -15.90 28.85 -15.37
N GLU A 187 -15.13 29.69 -14.68
CA GLU A 187 -14.51 30.88 -15.27
C GLU A 187 -12.99 30.76 -15.15
N ALA A 188 -12.36 30.19 -16.17
CA ALA A 188 -10.91 29.97 -16.18
C ALA A 188 -10.11 31.27 -15.98
N SER A 189 -10.67 32.41 -16.39
CA SER A 189 -10.07 33.73 -16.23
C SER A 189 -9.94 34.20 -14.78
N ASN A 190 -10.67 33.59 -13.83
CA ASN A 190 -10.60 33.93 -12.41
C ASN A 190 -9.28 33.45 -11.78
N ARG A 191 -8.68 32.37 -12.29
CA ARG A 191 -7.36 31.91 -11.85
C ARG A 191 -6.28 32.68 -12.63
N LYS A 192 -5.70 33.70 -12.00
CA LYS A 192 -4.72 34.58 -12.66
C LYS A 192 -3.33 33.95 -12.76
N GLU A 193 -2.85 33.39 -11.66
CA GLU A 193 -1.54 32.74 -11.58
C GLU A 193 -1.54 31.67 -10.48
N ARG A 194 -0.43 30.94 -10.34
CA ARG A 194 -0.32 29.89 -9.32
C ARG A 194 -0.51 30.50 -7.92
N GLY A 195 -1.45 29.96 -7.17
CA GLY A 195 -1.81 30.44 -5.83
C GLY A 195 -2.74 31.66 -5.81
N MET A 196 -3.15 32.21 -6.96
CA MET A 196 -4.00 33.41 -7.01
C MET A 196 -5.30 33.18 -7.79
N TYR A 197 -6.43 33.45 -7.11
CA TYR A 197 -7.77 33.42 -7.67
C TYR A 197 -8.48 34.75 -7.40
N ILE A 198 -9.13 35.34 -8.41
CA ILE A 198 -9.84 36.61 -8.30
C ILE A 198 -11.24 36.46 -8.91
N THR A 199 -12.26 36.81 -8.15
CA THR A 199 -13.67 36.83 -8.59
C THR A 199 -14.36 38.00 -7.91
N ASP A 200 -15.22 38.72 -8.63
CA ASP A 200 -15.96 39.89 -8.13
C ASP A 200 -15.07 40.93 -7.42
N GLY A 201 -13.84 41.14 -7.94
CA GLY A 201 -12.86 42.06 -7.37
C GLY A 201 -12.18 41.59 -6.08
N VAL A 202 -12.51 40.39 -5.59
CA VAL A 202 -11.94 39.83 -4.36
C VAL A 202 -10.86 38.79 -4.68
N ARG A 203 -9.71 38.93 -4.03
CA ARG A 203 -8.57 38.01 -4.14
C ARG A 203 -8.65 36.89 -3.11
N TYR A 204 -8.40 35.66 -3.56
CA TYR A 204 -8.34 34.42 -2.79
C TYR A 204 -7.07 33.61 -3.12
N ASN A 205 -6.74 32.65 -2.27
CA ASN A 205 -5.75 31.62 -2.59
C ASN A 205 -6.37 30.56 -3.51
N ALA A 206 -5.73 30.28 -4.65
CA ALA A 206 -6.27 29.36 -5.65
C ALA A 206 -6.38 27.91 -5.16
N ASP A 207 -5.43 27.44 -4.34
CA ASP A 207 -5.45 26.07 -3.80
C ASP A 207 -6.55 25.92 -2.75
N ALA A 208 -6.77 26.96 -1.93
CA ALA A 208 -7.88 27.02 -0.98
C ALA A 208 -9.24 27.00 -1.69
N VAL A 209 -9.42 27.79 -2.76
CA VAL A 209 -10.65 27.77 -3.58
C VAL A 209 -10.87 26.40 -4.22
N GLY A 210 -9.81 25.79 -4.76
CA GLY A 210 -9.89 24.43 -5.32
C GLY A 210 -10.33 23.40 -4.28
N ALA A 211 -9.68 23.37 -3.12
CA ALA A 211 -10.04 22.47 -2.03
C ALA A 211 -11.48 22.68 -1.53
N PHE A 212 -11.90 23.94 -1.41
CA PHE A 212 -13.26 24.32 -1.03
C PHE A 212 -14.30 23.81 -2.02
N ASN A 213 -14.07 23.98 -3.32
CA ASN A 213 -14.98 23.53 -4.37
C ASN A 213 -15.05 22.00 -4.49
N ILE A 214 -13.93 21.30 -4.26
CA ILE A 214 -13.90 19.83 -4.16
C ILE A 214 -14.81 19.37 -3.01
N LEU A 215 -14.69 20.00 -1.83
CA LEU A 215 -15.54 19.68 -0.69
C LEU A 215 -17.02 19.94 -0.99
N ARG A 216 -17.36 21.08 -1.61
CA ARG A 216 -18.71 21.41 -2.05
C ARG A 216 -19.29 20.36 -2.99
N LYS A 217 -18.54 19.97 -4.03
CA LYS A 217 -18.97 18.95 -5.00
C LYS A 217 -19.21 17.61 -4.30
N HIS A 218 -18.28 17.17 -3.44
CA HIS A 218 -18.44 15.92 -2.69
C HIS A 218 -19.70 15.94 -1.80
N LEU A 219 -19.95 17.03 -1.07
CA LEU A 219 -21.15 17.17 -0.25
C LEU A 219 -22.43 17.09 -1.09
N SER A 220 -22.44 17.74 -2.25
CA SER A 220 -23.55 17.67 -3.22
C SER A 220 -23.80 16.24 -3.72
N VAL A 221 -22.76 15.52 -4.12
CA VAL A 221 -22.87 14.13 -4.62
C VAL A 221 -23.27 13.16 -3.50
N SER A 222 -22.79 13.39 -2.28
CA SER A 222 -23.10 12.56 -1.11
C SER A 222 -24.47 12.83 -0.48
N GLY A 223 -25.24 13.81 -1.01
CA GLY A 223 -26.55 14.20 -0.48
C GLY A 223 -26.51 14.86 0.90
N LYS A 224 -25.32 15.28 1.39
CA LYS A 224 -25.15 15.93 2.69
C LYS A 224 -25.26 17.44 2.53
N GLN A 225 -26.34 18.04 3.02
CA GLN A 225 -26.46 19.50 3.08
C GLN A 225 -25.63 20.04 4.23
N LYS A 226 -24.61 20.84 3.91
CA LYS A 226 -23.82 21.60 4.88
C LYS A 226 -23.45 22.94 4.28
N GLU A 227 -23.76 24.00 5.02
CA GLU A 227 -23.32 25.34 4.67
C GLU A 227 -21.81 25.47 4.93
N LEU A 228 -21.07 25.91 3.92
CA LEU A 228 -19.63 26.10 3.99
C LEU A 228 -19.30 27.57 3.89
N SER A 229 -18.51 28.07 4.85
CA SER A 229 -18.07 29.46 4.88
C SER A 229 -16.83 29.68 4.00
N VAL A 230 -16.78 30.84 3.33
CA VAL A 230 -15.66 31.28 2.49
C VAL A 230 -14.61 32.11 3.24
N THR A 231 -14.83 32.42 4.53
CA THR A 231 -14.03 33.39 5.30
C THR A 231 -12.53 33.02 5.38
N GLY A 232 -12.18 31.73 5.29
CA GLY A 232 -10.80 31.25 5.36
C GLY A 232 -10.05 31.14 4.03
N LEU A 233 -10.68 31.43 2.89
CA LEU A 233 -10.07 31.15 1.57
C LEU A 233 -9.01 32.18 1.13
N LYS A 234 -8.97 33.36 1.77
CA LYS A 234 -8.05 34.44 1.39
C LYS A 234 -6.64 34.19 1.89
N ASN A 235 -6.51 33.83 3.16
CA ASN A 235 -5.25 33.75 3.89
C ASN A 235 -5.12 32.36 4.53
N PRO A 236 -4.68 31.34 3.78
CA PRO A 236 -4.46 30.01 4.35
C PRO A 236 -3.27 30.03 5.31
N GLU A 237 -3.41 29.37 6.46
CA GLU A 237 -2.30 29.12 7.37
C GLU A 237 -1.38 28.03 6.78
N ILE A 238 -0.10 28.35 6.59
CA ILE A 238 0.87 27.41 6.04
C ILE A 238 1.57 26.70 7.20
N ILE A 239 1.14 25.47 7.49
CA ILE A 239 1.79 24.61 8.47
C ILE A 239 2.87 23.78 7.75
N LYS A 240 4.15 24.08 8.00
CA LYS A 240 5.25 23.22 7.54
C LYS A 240 5.31 21.99 8.44
N VAL A 241 4.86 20.86 7.91
CA VAL A 241 5.07 19.56 8.57
C VAL A 241 6.49 19.11 8.28
N ALA A 242 7.30 18.93 9.31
CA ALA A 242 8.63 18.35 9.17
C ALA A 242 8.48 16.90 8.66
N VAL A 243 9.10 16.60 7.52
CA VAL A 243 9.21 15.26 6.94
C VAL A 243 10.60 14.71 7.23
#